data_AF-F0YS77-F1
#
_entry.id   AF-F0YS77-F1
#
_cell.length_a   1.000
_cell.length_b   1.000
_cell.length_c   1.000
_cell.angle_alpha   90.00
_cell.angle_beta   90.00
_cell.angle_gamma   90.00
#
_symmetry.space_group_name_H-M   'P 1'
#
loop_
_entity.id
_entity.type
_entity.pdbx_description
1 polymer ?
#
loop_
_entity_poly.entity_id
_entity_poly.type
_entity_poly.pdbx_seq_one_letter_code
_entity_poly.pdbx_strand_id
1 'polypeptide(L)'
;MASSKSLPAVCLRACYAVTLGLLMCVDGVVCKLALITPDWLVAREKREGLALVLSHYAFAAALSLSPWIRVVADGDLGPVWADVVGHIRDEADARPLFLVGNHTSFLDTVLTVAKAPIALIYRSRTYVSSHLLSMPVLGTVINAMGLFTVNFRARTADDYSVDKEAMAKMQLR
;
A
#
# COMPACT_ATOMS: atom_id res chain seq x y z
N MET A 1 6.84 -29.46 -16.33
CA MET A 1 5.47 -29.70 -16.81
C MET A 1 4.59 -28.55 -16.37
N ALA A 2 4.19 -27.66 -17.27
CA ALA A 2 3.23 -26.60 -16.96
C ALA A 2 1.82 -27.22 -16.94
N SER A 3 1.25 -27.43 -15.76
CA SER A 3 -0.17 -27.77 -15.63
C SER A 3 -0.97 -26.66 -16.31
N SER A 4 -1.78 -26.99 -17.32
CA SER A 4 -2.77 -26.06 -17.84
C SER A 4 -3.61 -25.57 -16.66
N LYS A 5 -3.73 -24.25 -16.52
CA LYS A 5 -4.53 -23.68 -15.43
C LYS A 5 -5.97 -24.10 -15.67
N SER A 6 -6.59 -24.74 -14.67
CA SER A 6 -7.99 -25.12 -14.79
C SER A 6 -8.85 -23.87 -15.05
N LEU A 7 -9.84 -23.99 -15.94
CA LEU A 7 -10.76 -22.90 -16.27
C LEU A 7 -11.35 -22.22 -15.01
N PRO A 8 -11.78 -22.95 -13.96
CA PRO A 8 -12.25 -22.33 -12.72
C PRO A 8 -11.20 -21.45 -12.05
N ALA A 9 -9.93 -21.86 -12.00
CA ALA A 9 -8.87 -21.06 -11.38
C ALA A 9 -8.63 -19.75 -12.14
N VAL A 10 -8.78 -19.75 -13.46
CA VAL A 10 -8.69 -18.53 -14.28
C VAL A 10 -9.87 -17.60 -13.98
N CYS A 11 -11.09 -18.13 -13.94
CA CYS A 11 -12.29 -17.35 -13.61
C CYS A 11 -12.18 -16.69 -12.23
N LEU A 12 -11.76 -17.43 -11.19
CA LEU A 12 -11.63 -16.90 -9.83
C LEU A 12 -10.57 -15.80 -9.73
N ARG A 13 -9.46 -15.92 -10.48
CA ARG A 13 -8.44 -14.85 -10.55
C ARG A 13 -8.97 -13.61 -11.26
N ALA A 14 -9.74 -13.79 -12.34
CA ALA A 14 -10.38 -12.69 -13.04
C ALA A 14 -11.41 -11.98 -12.14
N CYS A 15 -12.24 -12.74 -11.41
CA CYS A 15 -13.17 -12.19 -10.43
C CYS A 15 -12.44 -11.34 -9.38
N TYR A 16 -11.37 -11.86 -8.78
CA TYR A 16 -10.57 -11.09 -7.82
C TYR A 16 -9.98 -9.81 -8.44
N ALA A 17 -9.40 -9.89 -9.63
CA ALA A 17 -8.82 -8.74 -10.32
C ALA A 17 -9.87 -7.67 -10.63
N VAL A 18 -11.07 -8.06 -11.06
CA VAL A 18 -12.18 -7.13 -11.31
C VAL A 18 -12.65 -6.49 -10.01
N THR A 19 -12.86 -7.28 -8.94
CA THR A 19 -13.28 -6.75 -7.63
C THR A 19 -12.26 -5.76 -7.08
N LEU A 20 -10.97 -6.12 -7.10
CA LEU A 20 -9.89 -5.24 -6.66
C LEU A 20 -9.82 -3.97 -7.50
N GLY A 21 -9.92 -4.10 -8.83
CA GLY A 21 -9.91 -2.96 -9.76
C GLY A 21 -11.07 -2.00 -9.51
N LEU A 22 -12.28 -2.50 -9.29
CA LEU A 22 -13.46 -1.68 -8.98
C LEU A 22 -13.28 -0.93 -7.65
N LEU A 23 -12.83 -1.61 -6.60
CA LEU A 23 -12.58 -0.99 -5.30
C LEU A 23 -11.46 0.05 -5.38
N MET A 24 -10.41 -0.22 -6.15
CA MET A 24 -9.33 0.75 -6.41
C MET A 24 -9.80 1.96 -7.21
N CYS A 25 -10.73 1.80 -8.15
CA CYS A 25 -11.34 2.93 -8.85
C CYS A 25 -12.14 3.82 -7.88
N VAL A 26 -12.93 3.23 -6.99
CA VAL A 26 -13.67 3.98 -5.95
C VAL A 26 -12.70 4.73 -5.04
N ASP A 27 -11.68 4.03 -4.53
CA ASP A 27 -10.64 4.62 -3.70
C ASP A 27 -9.90 5.76 -4.44
N GLY A 28 -9.54 5.55 -5.70
CA GLY A 28 -8.90 6.56 -6.54
C GLY A 28 -9.74 7.82 -6.75
N VAL A 29 -11.07 7.70 -6.86
CA VAL A 29 -11.97 8.85 -6.91
C VAL A 29 -11.92 9.63 -5.58
N VAL A 30 -12.01 8.94 -4.45
CA VAL A 30 -11.98 9.59 -3.13
C VAL A 30 -10.61 10.22 -2.86
N CYS A 31 -9.52 9.53 -3.19
CA CYS A 31 -8.14 10.04 -3.12
C CYS A 31 -7.96 11.29 -4.00
N LYS A 32 -8.57 11.32 -5.20
CA LYS A 32 -8.55 12.51 -6.06
C LYS A 32 -9.27 13.69 -5.41
N LEU A 33 -10.39 13.46 -4.74
CA LEU A 33 -11.09 14.50 -3.97
C LEU A 33 -10.23 15.00 -2.80
N ALA A 34 -9.52 14.11 -2.11
CA ALA A 34 -8.58 14.49 -1.06
C ALA A 34 -7.41 15.34 -1.58
N LEU A 35 -6.89 15.03 -2.78
CA LEU A 35 -5.80 15.81 -3.39
C LEU A 35 -6.20 17.25 -3.76
N ILE A 36 -7.43 17.47 -4.18
CA ILE A 36 -7.93 18.83 -4.52
C ILE A 36 -8.45 19.59 -3.30
N THR A 37 -8.59 18.92 -2.15
CA THR A 37 -9.03 19.56 -0.91
C THR A 37 -7.91 20.48 -0.41
N PRO A 38 -8.19 21.77 -0.17
CA PRO A 38 -7.16 22.72 0.23
C PRO A 38 -6.72 22.52 1.69
N ASP A 39 -5.48 22.90 1.98
CA ASP A 39 -4.83 22.70 3.30
C ASP A 39 -5.55 23.42 4.45
N TRP A 40 -6.24 24.53 4.17
CA TRP A 40 -7.02 25.25 5.18
C TRP A 40 -8.28 24.49 5.63
N LEU A 41 -8.80 23.56 4.81
CA LEU A 41 -9.96 22.76 5.16
C LEU A 41 -9.55 21.48 5.91
N VAL A 42 -8.55 20.78 5.39
CA VAL A 42 -8.00 19.57 6.02
C VAL A 42 -6.50 19.58 5.84
N ALA A 43 -5.73 19.52 6.92
CA ALA A 43 -4.27 19.47 6.83
C ALA A 43 -3.78 18.29 5.97
N ARG A 44 -2.73 18.51 5.18
CA ARG A 44 -2.19 17.53 4.23
C ARG A 44 -1.91 16.17 4.88
N GLU A 45 -1.25 16.14 6.03
CA GLU A 45 -0.93 14.90 6.76
C GLU A 45 -2.18 14.07 7.09
N LYS A 46 -3.28 14.75 7.47
CA LYS A 46 -4.56 14.09 7.74
C LYS A 46 -5.17 13.53 6.46
N ARG A 47 -5.10 14.24 5.34
CA ARG A 47 -5.58 13.75 4.04
C ARG A 47 -4.81 12.50 3.60
N GLU A 48 -3.49 12.54 3.72
CA GLU A 48 -2.61 11.40 3.41
C GLU A 48 -2.89 10.19 4.30
N GLY A 49 -3.04 10.41 5.61
CA GLY A 49 -3.42 9.35 6.54
C GLY A 49 -4.80 8.76 6.25
N LEU A 50 -5.78 9.58 5.89
CA LEU A 50 -7.12 9.13 5.50
C LEU A 50 -7.08 8.32 4.20
N ALA A 51 -6.30 8.74 3.20
CA ALA A 51 -6.11 7.98 1.96
C ALA A 51 -5.56 6.57 2.25
N LEU A 52 -4.58 6.45 3.13
CA LEU A 52 -4.04 5.15 3.56
C LEU A 52 -5.10 4.27 4.23
N VAL A 53 -5.95 4.84 5.09
CA VAL A 53 -7.04 4.11 5.77
C VAL A 53 -8.11 3.67 4.78
N LEU A 54 -8.44 4.48 3.77
CA LEU A 54 -9.37 4.11 2.72
C LEU A 54 -8.87 2.91 1.92
N SER A 55 -7.60 2.93 1.50
CA SER A 55 -7.01 1.79 0.79
C SER A 55 -6.91 0.53 1.66
N HIS A 56 -6.70 0.67 2.97
CA HIS A 56 -6.83 -0.44 3.92
C HIS A 56 -8.19 -1.12 3.81
N TYR A 57 -9.28 -0.36 3.89
CA TYR A 57 -10.62 -0.91 3.77
C TYR A 57 -10.90 -1.47 2.38
N ALA A 58 -10.44 -0.80 1.31
CA ALA A 58 -10.59 -1.29 -0.06
C ALA A 58 -9.92 -2.66 -0.25
N PHE A 59 -8.70 -2.84 0.25
CA PHE A 59 -7.99 -4.11 0.17
C PHE A 59 -8.59 -5.19 1.08
N ALA A 60 -9.00 -4.84 2.30
CA ALA A 60 -9.70 -5.77 3.18
C ALA A 60 -11.03 -6.23 2.58
N ALA A 61 -11.79 -5.33 1.94
CA ALA A 61 -13.02 -5.66 1.23
C ALA A 61 -12.74 -6.57 0.01
N ALA A 62 -11.70 -6.29 -0.79
CA ALA A 62 -11.34 -7.11 -1.93
C ALA A 62 -11.05 -8.57 -1.55
N LEU A 63 -10.32 -8.77 -0.44
CA LEU A 63 -10.05 -10.10 0.11
C LEU A 63 -11.32 -10.75 0.68
N SER A 64 -12.16 -10.00 1.40
CA SER A 64 -13.39 -10.51 2.02
C SER A 64 -14.44 -10.95 0.98
N LEU A 65 -14.50 -10.25 -0.15
CA LEU A 65 -15.36 -10.58 -1.29
C LEU A 65 -14.79 -11.73 -2.15
N SER A 66 -13.63 -12.26 -1.81
CA SER A 66 -12.93 -13.33 -2.52
C SER A 66 -12.77 -14.57 -1.63
N PRO A 67 -13.84 -15.28 -1.27
CA PRO A 67 -13.81 -16.38 -0.29
C PRO A 67 -12.94 -17.57 -0.70
N TRP A 68 -12.56 -17.67 -1.98
CA TRP A 68 -11.61 -18.67 -2.48
C TRP A 68 -10.15 -18.34 -2.15
N ILE A 69 -9.84 -17.10 -1.75
CA ILE A 69 -8.50 -16.70 -1.29
C ILE A 69 -8.47 -16.89 0.23
N ARG A 70 -7.73 -17.89 0.69
CA ARG A 70 -7.52 -18.15 2.11
C ARG A 70 -6.19 -17.55 2.54
N VAL A 71 -6.24 -16.65 3.51
CA VAL A 71 -5.06 -16.03 4.11
C VAL A 71 -4.86 -16.66 5.48
N VAL A 72 -3.74 -17.36 5.66
CA VAL A 72 -3.35 -17.98 6.91
C VAL A 72 -2.03 -17.34 7.32
N ALA A 73 -2.00 -16.74 8.51
CA ALA A 73 -0.75 -16.27 9.10
C ALA A 73 -0.04 -17.46 9.74
N ASP A 74 1.28 -17.50 9.60
CA ASP A 74 2.11 -18.43 10.36
C ASP A 74 2.36 -17.82 11.75
N GLY A 75 1.67 -18.33 12.77
CA GLY A 75 1.76 -17.84 14.14
C GLY A 75 0.79 -16.69 14.51
N ASP A 76 0.81 -16.33 15.80
CA ASP A 76 0.03 -15.22 16.33
C ASP A 76 0.81 -13.90 16.23
N LEU A 77 0.41 -13.05 15.30
CA LEU A 77 1.00 -11.72 15.10
C LEU A 77 0.38 -10.66 16.04
N GLY A 78 -0.67 -11.00 16.81
CA GLY A 78 -1.36 -10.06 17.69
C GLY A 78 -0.43 -9.35 18.68
N PRO A 79 0.40 -10.08 19.45
CA PRO A 79 1.36 -9.48 20.37
C PRO A 79 2.38 -8.58 19.68
N VAL A 80 2.87 -8.98 18.51
CA VAL A 80 3.83 -8.19 17.71
C VAL A 80 3.20 -6.88 17.26
N TRP A 81 1.95 -6.92 16.78
CA TRP A 81 1.23 -5.72 16.38
C TRP A 81 0.88 -4.82 17.55
N ALA A 82 0.57 -5.38 18.72
CA ALA A 82 0.30 -4.61 19.92
C ALA A 82 1.54 -3.83 20.37
N ASP A 83 2.71 -4.45 20.36
CA ASP A 83 4.00 -3.82 20.68
C ASP A 83 4.31 -2.68 19.70
N VAL A 84 4.20 -2.94 18.39
CA VAL A 84 4.38 -1.92 17.34
C VAL A 84 3.41 -0.75 17.52
N VAL A 85 2.14 -1.02 17.82
CA VAL A 85 1.13 0.02 18.04
C VAL A 85 1.41 0.81 19.32
N GLY A 86 1.94 0.17 20.37
CA GLY A 86 2.42 0.85 21.57
C GLY A 86 3.54 1.82 21.25
N HIS A 87 4.58 1.33 20.57
CA HIS A 87 5.75 2.14 20.19
C HIS A 87 5.39 3.39 19.38
N ILE A 88 4.44 3.30 18.43
CA ILE A 88 4.03 4.46 17.61
C ILE A 88 3.06 5.42 18.32
N ARG A 89 2.49 5.04 19.47
CA ARG A 89 1.58 5.89 20.25
C ARG A 89 2.30 6.69 21.32
N ASP A 90 3.43 6.19 21.81
CA ASP A 90 4.21 6.85 22.85
C ASP A 90 5.09 7.97 22.25
N GLU A 91 4.48 9.14 22.02
CA GLU A 91 5.11 10.30 21.34
C GLU A 91 6.34 10.87 22.07
N ALA A 92 6.50 10.60 23.38
CA ALA A 92 7.58 11.14 24.19
C ALA A 92 8.97 10.57 23.86
N ASP A 93 9.05 9.33 23.34
CA ASP A 93 10.29 8.62 23.00
C ASP A 93 10.22 7.92 21.63
N ALA A 94 9.28 8.33 20.76
CA ALA A 94 9.01 7.69 19.48
C ALA A 94 10.21 7.76 18.53
N ARG A 95 11.01 6.68 18.51
CA ARG A 95 12.03 6.48 17.47
C ARG A 95 11.35 6.09 16.16
N PRO A 96 11.90 6.52 15.00
CA PRO A 96 11.41 6.05 13.70
C PRO A 96 11.39 4.52 13.65
N LEU A 97 10.24 3.94 13.35
CA LEU A 97 10.08 2.51 13.17
C LEU A 97 10.18 2.18 11.68
N PHE A 98 11.03 1.21 11.34
CA PHE A 98 11.17 0.74 9.98
C PHE A 98 10.70 -0.70 9.84
N LEU A 99 9.65 -0.91 9.04
CA LEU A 99 9.13 -2.24 8.75
C LEU A 99 9.77 -2.77 7.47
N VAL A 100 10.47 -3.89 7.59
CA VAL A 100 11.14 -4.56 6.47
C VAL A 100 10.46 -5.91 6.25
N GLY A 101 10.01 -6.13 5.02
CA GLY A 101 9.47 -7.41 4.57
C GLY A 101 10.12 -7.84 3.27
N ASN A 102 10.15 -9.14 3.02
CA ASN A 102 10.43 -9.67 1.70
C ASN A 102 9.31 -9.27 0.73
N HIS A 103 9.66 -9.03 -0.54
CA HIS A 103 8.70 -8.74 -1.58
C HIS A 103 8.77 -9.80 -2.67
N THR A 104 7.68 -10.55 -2.83
CA THR A 104 7.50 -11.63 -3.79
C THR A 104 6.48 -11.28 -4.86
N SER A 105 5.49 -10.45 -4.54
CA SER A 105 4.40 -10.12 -5.45
C SER A 105 3.64 -8.86 -5.03
N PHE A 106 2.87 -8.29 -5.96
CA PHE A 106 1.95 -7.19 -5.66
C PHE A 106 0.92 -7.53 -4.55
N LEU A 107 0.58 -8.82 -4.38
CA LEU A 107 -0.34 -9.27 -3.34
C LEU A 107 0.20 -9.00 -1.94
N ASP A 108 1.52 -8.91 -1.75
CA ASP A 108 2.14 -8.63 -0.46
C ASP A 108 1.68 -7.29 0.10
N THR A 109 1.56 -6.27 -0.77
CA THR A 109 1.05 -4.95 -0.39
C THR A 109 -0.41 -5.04 0.04
N VAL A 110 -1.24 -5.72 -0.76
CA VAL A 110 -2.68 -5.90 -0.45
C VAL A 110 -2.85 -6.61 0.90
N LEU A 111 -2.11 -7.69 1.13
CA LEU A 111 -2.19 -8.46 2.38
C LEU A 111 -1.68 -7.65 3.58
N THR A 112 -0.50 -7.04 3.45
CA THR A 112 0.11 -6.24 4.52
C THR A 112 -0.81 -5.10 4.92
N VAL A 113 -1.27 -4.32 3.94
CA VAL A 113 -2.13 -3.17 4.20
C VAL A 113 -3.48 -3.61 4.76
N ALA A 114 -4.12 -4.67 4.24
CA ALA A 114 -5.41 -5.15 4.73
C ALA A 114 -5.36 -5.79 6.13
N LYS A 115 -4.20 -6.29 6.57
CA LYS A 115 -4.07 -7.01 7.86
C LYS A 115 -3.36 -6.21 8.95
N ALA A 116 -2.58 -5.19 8.59
CA ALA A 116 -1.92 -4.34 9.56
C ALA A 116 -2.93 -3.50 10.37
N PRO A 117 -2.61 -3.16 11.64
CA PRO A 117 -3.44 -2.27 12.43
C PRO A 117 -3.62 -0.89 11.76
N ILE A 118 -4.85 -0.37 11.75
CA ILE A 118 -5.17 0.94 11.15
C ILE A 118 -4.32 2.07 11.76
N ALA A 119 -4.06 2.01 13.07
CA ALA A 119 -3.23 3.00 13.76
C ALA A 119 -1.79 3.07 13.22
N LEU A 120 -1.26 1.94 12.76
CA LEU A 120 0.02 1.84 12.07
C LEU A 120 -0.11 2.36 10.64
N ILE A 121 -1.12 1.90 9.89
CA ILE A 121 -1.33 2.30 8.49
C ILE A 121 -1.45 3.81 8.35
N TYR A 122 -2.24 4.48 9.18
CA TYR A 122 -2.43 5.93 9.13
C TYR A 122 -1.12 6.73 9.27
N ARG A 123 -0.15 6.20 10.04
CA ARG A 123 1.15 6.84 10.32
C ARG A 123 2.30 6.29 9.46
N SER A 124 2.03 5.29 8.63
CA SER A 124 3.08 4.64 7.83
C SER A 124 3.30 5.38 6.52
N ARG A 125 4.54 5.35 6.03
CA ARG A 125 4.91 5.75 4.68
C ARG A 125 5.82 4.69 4.09
N THR A 126 5.38 4.09 2.99
CA THR A 126 6.08 3.00 2.30
C THR A 126 6.93 3.53 1.16
N TYR A 127 8.03 2.85 0.86
CA TYR A 127 8.81 3.10 -0.35
C TYR A 127 8.12 2.50 -1.58
N VAL A 128 7.92 3.31 -2.61
CA VAL A 128 7.21 2.91 -3.82
C VAL A 128 7.99 3.31 -5.07
N SER A 129 8.02 2.45 -6.08
CA SER A 129 8.67 2.78 -7.36
C SER A 129 7.96 3.94 -8.06
N SER A 130 8.73 4.92 -8.54
CA SER A 130 8.19 6.06 -9.31
C SER A 130 7.45 5.65 -10.58
N HIS A 131 7.76 4.47 -11.14
CA HIS A 131 7.04 3.95 -12.28
C HIS A 131 5.56 3.71 -12.01
N LEU A 132 5.19 3.35 -10.77
CA LEU A 132 3.78 3.14 -10.41
C LEU A 132 2.97 4.44 -10.42
N LEU A 133 3.62 5.60 -10.34
CA LEU A 133 2.97 6.90 -10.44
C LEU A 133 2.40 7.18 -11.83
N SER A 134 2.89 6.51 -12.88
CA SER A 134 2.36 6.67 -14.24
C SER A 134 1.12 5.83 -14.52
N MET A 135 0.79 4.87 -13.64
CA MET A 135 -0.36 4.00 -13.83
C MET A 135 -1.67 4.76 -13.54
N PRO A 136 -2.71 4.62 -14.40
CA PRO A 136 -3.99 5.24 -14.14
C PRO A 136 -4.60 4.66 -12.87
N VAL A 137 -5.29 5.50 -12.09
CA VAL A 137 -5.85 5.18 -10.76
C VAL A 137 -4.77 4.96 -9.69
N LEU A 138 -3.88 3.97 -9.85
CA LEU A 138 -2.88 3.64 -8.84
C LEU A 138 -1.94 4.82 -8.56
N GLY A 139 -1.49 5.54 -9.58
CA GLY A 139 -0.67 6.74 -9.40
C GLY A 139 -1.42 7.85 -8.65
N THR A 140 -2.74 7.96 -8.82
CA THR A 140 -3.56 8.93 -8.07
C THR A 140 -3.64 8.54 -6.59
N VAL A 141 -3.89 7.27 -6.30
CA VAL A 141 -3.93 6.73 -4.93
C VAL A 141 -2.58 6.94 -4.23
N ILE A 142 -1.47 6.55 -4.87
CA ILE A 142 -0.12 6.71 -4.31
C ILE A 142 0.19 8.19 -4.01
N ASN A 143 -0.12 9.10 -4.92
CA ASN A 143 0.11 10.53 -4.71
C ASN A 143 -0.72 11.08 -3.54
N ALA A 144 -1.95 10.59 -3.35
CA ALA A 144 -2.81 11.01 -2.25
C ALA A 144 -2.30 10.55 -0.88
N MET A 145 -1.56 9.44 -0.81
CA MET A 145 -1.02 8.85 0.43
C MET A 145 0.28 9.49 0.92
N GLY A 146 0.96 10.29 0.09
CA GLY A 146 2.25 10.87 0.44
C GLY A 146 3.38 9.85 0.61
N LEU A 147 3.36 8.72 -0.11
CA LEU A 147 4.38 7.66 -0.03
C LEU A 147 5.78 8.15 -0.46
N PHE A 148 6.83 7.49 0.05
CA PHE A 148 8.20 7.76 -0.34
C PHE A 148 8.49 7.18 -1.72
N THR A 149 8.57 8.05 -2.73
CA THR A 149 8.84 7.59 -4.10
C THR A 149 10.33 7.34 -4.30
N VAL A 150 10.67 6.16 -4.81
CA VAL A 150 12.04 5.74 -5.16
C VAL A 150 12.18 5.72 -6.69
N ASN A 151 13.17 6.45 -7.19
CA ASN A 151 13.51 6.50 -8.60
C ASN A 151 14.58 5.45 -8.90
N PHE A 152 14.16 4.25 -9.31
CA PHE A 152 15.08 3.21 -9.77
C PHE A 152 15.60 3.54 -11.18
N ARG A 153 16.90 3.32 -11.42
CA ARG A 153 17.53 3.40 -12.76
C ARG A 153 17.39 2.09 -13.52
N ALA A 154 17.29 1.00 -12.78
CA ALA A 154 17.27 -0.35 -13.27
C ALA A 154 16.20 -0.62 -14.32
N ARG A 155 16.58 -1.34 -15.38
CA ARG A 155 15.66 -1.87 -16.41
C ARG A 155 15.40 -3.37 -16.25
N THR A 156 16.05 -4.01 -15.28
CA THR A 156 16.04 -5.46 -15.05
C THR A 156 15.66 -5.75 -13.60
N ALA A 157 15.15 -6.95 -13.32
CA ALA A 157 14.64 -7.34 -12.00
C ALA A 157 15.73 -7.46 -10.90
N ASP A 158 16.98 -7.68 -11.30
CA ASP A 158 18.11 -7.90 -10.37
C ASP A 158 18.93 -6.64 -10.09
N ASP A 159 18.60 -5.52 -10.73
CA ASP A 159 19.27 -4.24 -10.51
C ASP A 159 18.40 -3.36 -9.58
N TYR A 160 18.97 -2.98 -8.44
CA TYR A 160 18.34 -2.11 -7.45
C TYR A 160 19.00 -0.72 -7.42
N SER A 161 19.73 -0.35 -8.47
CA SER A 161 20.37 0.95 -8.58
C SER A 161 19.32 2.08 -8.59
N VAL A 162 19.57 3.09 -7.78
CA VAL A 162 18.71 4.28 -7.66
C VAL A 162 19.35 5.48 -8.34
N ASP A 163 18.52 6.36 -8.87
CA ASP A 163 18.96 7.64 -9.37
C ASP A 163 19.24 8.59 -8.22
N LYS A 164 20.50 8.63 -7.79
CA LYS A 164 20.95 9.45 -6.64
C LYS A 164 20.58 10.92 -6.80
N GLU A 165 20.63 11.48 -8.02
CA GLU A 165 20.29 12.88 -8.27
C GLU A 165 18.78 13.12 -8.12
N ALA A 166 17.95 12.21 -8.66
CA ALA A 166 16.50 12.29 -8.50
C ALA A 166 16.08 12.07 -7.04
N MET A 167 16.76 11.17 -6.32
CA MET A 167 16.50 10.91 -4.90
C MET A 167 16.90 12.08 -4.01
N ALA A 168 18.01 12.76 -4.29
CA ALA A 168 18.42 13.95 -3.53
C ALA A 168 17.38 15.08 -3.61
N LYS A 169 16.71 15.25 -4.75
CA LYS A 169 15.62 16.22 -4.92
C LYS A 169 14.37 15.86 -4.11
N MET A 170 14.11 14.57 -3.91
CA MET A 170 12.94 14.08 -3.15
C MET A 170 13.13 14.20 -1.64
N GLN A 171 14.37 14.19 -1.13
CA GLN A 171 14.66 14.34 0.31
C GLN A 171 14.42 15.76 0.85
N LEU A 172 14.21 16.74 -0.04
CA LEU A 172 13.99 18.14 0.29
C LEU A 172 12.50 18.54 0.31
N ARG A 173 11.59 17.60 0.04
CA ARG A 173 10.13 17.80 0.03
C ARG A 173 9.50 17.41 1.35
#